data_AF-A0A3N2N5K5-F1
#
_entry.id   AF-A0A3N2N5K5-F1
#
_cell.length_a   1.000
_cell.length_b   1.000
_cell.length_c   1.000
_cell.angle_alpha   90.00
_cell.angle_beta   90.00
_cell.angle_gamma   90.00
#
_symmetry.space_group_name_H-M   'P 1'
#
loop_
_entity.id
_entity.type
_entity.pdbx_description
1 polymer ?
#
loop_
_entity_poly.entity_id
_entity_poly.type
_entity_poly.pdbx_seq_one_letter_code
_entity_poly.pdbx_strand_id
1 'polypeptide(L)'
;MAFAAMPMLALTPNGEGVYEISNAAELEEFAAIVNGGENTANAVLTADIDMDNVTHTPIGNSKAVAYKGTFDGRFHTISSLNMEVEGGTNLALFGYAGVGAKICNTIIDDLSTFFGEDKCAAFVGQCTGTTIRDSVLTNSERELYLCRQKESWVITSLCPMSIQRHGRVT
;
A
#
# COMPACT_ATOMS: atom_id res chain seq x y z
N MET A 1 33.36 10.34 -25.79
CA MET A 1 31.92 10.65 -25.91
C MET A 1 31.33 10.44 -24.54
N ALA A 2 31.02 11.52 -23.83
CA ALA A 2 30.40 11.43 -22.50
C ALA A 2 28.96 10.99 -22.71
N PHE A 3 28.64 9.75 -22.32
CA PHE A 3 27.27 9.33 -22.16
C PHE A 3 26.70 10.21 -21.04
N ALA A 4 25.72 11.04 -21.36
CA ALA A 4 24.98 11.76 -20.34
C ALA A 4 24.27 10.71 -19.48
N ALA A 5 24.85 10.41 -18.32
CA ALA A 5 24.15 9.73 -17.25
C ALA A 5 22.99 10.67 -16.88
N MET A 6 21.77 10.29 -17.27
CA MET A 6 20.56 10.81 -16.64
C MET A 6 20.79 10.62 -15.12
N PRO A 7 20.65 11.65 -14.29
CA PRO A 7 20.80 11.46 -12.86
C PRO A 7 19.60 10.60 -12.44
N MET A 8 19.82 9.29 -12.36
CA MET A 8 18.93 8.41 -11.63
C MET A 8 18.97 8.96 -10.22
N LEU A 9 17.88 9.61 -9.80
CA LEU A 9 17.74 10.14 -8.46
C LEU A 9 17.71 8.91 -7.55
N ALA A 10 18.88 8.44 -7.16
CA ALA A 10 19.00 7.31 -6.26
C ALA A 10 18.25 7.72 -4.99
N LEU A 11 17.13 7.04 -4.71
CA LEU A 11 16.42 7.24 -3.46
C LEU A 11 17.42 6.92 -2.34
N THR A 12 17.86 7.96 -1.64
CA THR A 12 18.80 7.82 -0.53
C THR A 12 18.05 7.88 0.79
N PRO A 13 18.44 7.08 1.79
CA PRO A 13 17.85 7.22 3.11
C PRO A 13 18.28 8.56 3.71
N ASN A 14 17.43 9.14 4.55
CA ASN A 14 17.74 10.31 5.34
C ASN A 14 18.82 9.99 6.41
N GLY A 15 19.20 10.99 7.22
CA GLY A 15 20.22 10.85 8.26
C GLY A 15 19.92 9.78 9.33
N GLU A 16 18.71 9.25 9.36
CA GLU A 16 18.26 8.19 10.29
C GLU A 16 18.15 6.81 9.62
N GLY A 17 18.49 6.69 8.32
CA GLY A 17 18.39 5.42 7.60
C GLY A 17 16.98 5.13 7.07
N VAL A 18 16.13 6.15 6.91
CA VAL A 18 14.74 6.03 6.45
C VAL A 18 14.58 6.64 5.06
N TYR A 19 13.98 5.90 4.15
CA TYR A 19 13.66 6.32 2.79
C TYR A 19 12.34 7.10 2.79
N GLU A 20 12.37 8.36 2.34
CA GLU A 20 11.19 9.21 2.23
C GLU A 20 10.62 9.11 0.82
N ILE A 21 9.39 8.63 0.70
CA ILE A 21 8.73 8.36 -0.58
C ILE A 21 7.59 9.35 -0.76
N SER A 22 7.68 10.13 -1.83
CA SER A 22 6.76 11.22 -2.17
C SER A 22 6.02 10.98 -3.49
N ASN A 23 6.43 9.99 -4.27
CA ASN A 23 5.85 9.69 -5.59
C ASN A 23 6.01 8.21 -5.95
N ALA A 24 5.32 7.80 -7.03
CA ALA A 24 5.32 6.41 -7.46
C ALA A 24 6.68 5.91 -7.96
N ALA A 25 7.47 6.76 -8.62
CA ALA A 25 8.80 6.39 -9.10
C ALA A 25 9.73 6.07 -7.91
N GLU A 26 9.69 6.87 -6.85
CA GLU A 26 10.45 6.62 -5.62
C GLU A 26 10.02 5.33 -4.92
N LEU A 27 8.73 4.98 -4.98
CA LEU A 27 8.25 3.71 -4.44
C LEU A 27 8.79 2.51 -5.23
N GLU A 28 8.85 2.61 -6.56
CA GLU A 28 9.47 1.59 -7.41
C GLU A 28 10.98 1.47 -7.18
N GLU A 29 11.68 2.59 -7.02
CA GLU A 29 13.10 2.58 -6.67
C GLU A 29 13.32 1.91 -5.31
N PHE A 30 12.46 2.18 -4.33
CA PHE A 30 12.50 1.50 -3.04
C PHE A 30 12.28 -0.02 -3.19
N ALA A 31 11.34 -0.44 -4.03
CA ALA A 31 11.14 -1.84 -4.34
C ALA A 31 12.40 -2.46 -4.98
N ALA A 32 13.06 -1.76 -5.91
CA ALA A 32 14.30 -2.20 -6.53
C ALA A 32 15.45 -2.31 -5.51
N ILE A 33 15.57 -1.38 -4.56
CA ILE A 33 16.57 -1.41 -3.48
C ILE A 33 16.38 -2.64 -2.58
N VAL A 34 15.14 -2.89 -2.13
CA VAL A 34 14.81 -4.06 -1.30
C VAL A 34 15.08 -5.36 -2.07
N ASN A 35 14.64 -5.43 -3.32
CA ASN A 35 14.86 -6.58 -4.19
C ASN A 35 16.34 -6.74 -4.58
N GLY A 36 17.15 -5.68 -4.48
CA GLY A 36 18.60 -5.69 -4.65
C GLY A 36 19.37 -6.22 -3.45
N GLY A 37 18.71 -6.39 -2.28
CA GLY A 37 19.29 -7.01 -1.09
C GLY A 37 19.10 -6.23 0.21
N GLU A 38 18.67 -4.97 0.15
CA GLU A 38 18.45 -4.10 1.32
C GLU A 38 17.09 -4.38 2.00
N ASN A 39 16.93 -5.60 2.46
CA ASN A 39 15.66 -6.09 3.00
C ASN A 39 15.27 -5.53 4.39
N THR A 40 16.16 -4.81 5.07
CA THR A 40 15.89 -4.12 6.35
C THR A 40 15.65 -2.62 6.20
N ALA A 41 15.52 -2.12 4.96
CA ALA A 41 15.30 -0.72 4.68
C ALA A 41 13.98 -0.21 5.29
N ASN A 42 14.02 0.94 5.97
CA ASN A 42 12.82 1.58 6.51
C ASN A 42 12.31 2.64 5.53
N ALA A 43 11.02 2.70 5.29
CA ALA A 43 10.42 3.71 4.41
C ALA A 43 9.27 4.44 5.08
N VAL A 44 9.08 5.69 4.67
CA VAL A 44 7.98 6.54 5.11
C VAL A 44 7.36 7.26 3.92
N LEU A 45 6.03 7.26 3.84
CA LEU A 45 5.33 8.07 2.86
C LEU A 45 5.25 9.52 3.35
N THR A 46 5.59 10.46 2.49
CA THR A 46 5.54 11.90 2.76
C THR A 46 4.46 12.62 1.96
N ALA A 47 3.86 11.94 0.98
CA ALA A 47 2.76 12.40 0.17
C ALA A 47 1.90 11.22 -0.29
N ASP A 48 0.69 11.52 -0.77
CA ASP A 48 -0.16 10.54 -1.45
C ASP A 48 0.47 10.13 -2.78
N ILE A 49 0.40 8.83 -3.11
CA ILE A 49 1.07 8.23 -4.25
C ILE A 49 0.03 7.77 -5.25
N ASP A 50 0.12 8.29 -6.47
CA ASP A 50 -0.66 7.79 -7.60
C ASP A 50 0.22 6.91 -8.49
N MET A 51 -0.11 5.62 -8.56
CA MET A 51 0.56 4.61 -9.38
C MET A 51 -0.02 4.49 -10.79
N ASP A 52 -0.84 5.44 -11.22
CA ASP A 52 -1.42 5.43 -12.56
C ASP A 52 -0.32 5.33 -13.64
N ASN A 53 -0.50 4.39 -14.57
CA ASN A 53 0.49 4.06 -15.61
C ASN A 53 1.89 3.62 -15.10
N VAL A 54 2.04 3.26 -13.83
CA VAL A 54 3.27 2.72 -13.25
C VAL A 54 3.10 1.23 -13.00
N THR A 55 3.98 0.41 -13.58
CA THR A 55 4.02 -1.02 -13.28
C THR A 55 4.71 -1.24 -11.94
N HIS A 56 3.94 -1.65 -10.93
CA HIS A 56 4.49 -1.93 -9.61
C HIS A 56 5.26 -3.25 -9.57
N THR A 57 6.50 -3.20 -9.09
CA THR A 57 7.27 -4.41 -8.77
C THR A 57 7.10 -4.77 -7.29
N PRO A 58 6.60 -5.98 -6.95
CA PRO A 58 6.36 -6.36 -5.57
C PRO A 58 7.61 -6.19 -4.70
N ILE A 59 7.45 -5.51 -3.56
CA ILE A 59 8.55 -5.32 -2.60
C ILE A 59 8.85 -6.65 -1.92
N GLY A 60 10.09 -7.13 -2.06
CA GLY A 60 10.50 -8.44 -1.58
C GLY A 60 9.89 -9.56 -2.41
N ASN A 61 10.18 -9.62 -3.70
CA ASN A 61 9.54 -10.54 -4.66
C ASN A 61 9.77 -12.04 -4.36
N SER A 62 10.75 -12.39 -3.52
CA SER A 62 11.15 -13.76 -3.22
C SER A 62 11.48 -13.92 -1.74
N LYS A 63 11.42 -15.16 -1.23
CA LYS A 63 11.81 -15.48 0.15
C LYS A 63 13.23 -15.01 0.52
N ALA A 64 14.15 -14.99 -0.44
CA ALA A 64 15.54 -14.54 -0.22
C ALA A 64 15.64 -13.03 0.06
N VAL A 65 14.77 -12.25 -0.57
CA VAL A 65 14.70 -10.78 -0.44
C VAL A 65 13.47 -10.34 0.34
N ALA A 66 12.94 -11.23 1.19
CA ALA A 66 11.75 -10.95 1.99
C ALA A 66 11.96 -9.68 2.83
N TYR A 67 11.04 -8.73 2.69
CA TYR A 67 11.09 -7.45 3.38
C TYR A 67 11.01 -7.65 4.89
N LYS A 68 11.86 -6.98 5.67
CA LYS A 68 11.99 -7.07 7.13
C LYS A 68 12.12 -5.69 7.80
N GLY A 69 12.01 -4.62 7.01
CA GLY A 69 12.06 -3.25 7.50
C GLY A 69 10.73 -2.74 8.05
N THR A 70 10.70 -1.44 8.33
CA THR A 70 9.49 -0.73 8.74
C THR A 70 9.01 0.18 7.61
N PHE A 71 7.78 -0.01 7.16
CA PHE A 71 7.08 0.83 6.21
C PHE A 71 5.96 1.59 6.93
N ASP A 72 6.09 2.90 7.03
CA ASP A 72 5.09 3.79 7.64
C ASP A 72 4.43 4.67 6.58
N GLY A 73 3.16 4.40 6.29
CA GLY A 73 2.40 5.14 5.30
C GLY A 73 1.92 6.51 5.78
N ARG A 74 2.05 6.86 7.06
CA ARG A 74 1.57 8.13 7.67
C ARG A 74 0.13 8.54 7.30
N PHE A 75 -0.73 7.56 7.05
CA PHE A 75 -2.10 7.70 6.54
C PHE A 75 -2.21 8.33 5.14
N HIS A 76 -1.15 8.24 4.35
CA HIS A 76 -1.18 8.55 2.93
C HIS A 76 -1.78 7.40 2.13
N THR A 77 -2.40 7.79 1.01
CA THR A 77 -3.09 6.89 0.11
C THR A 77 -2.22 6.53 -1.07
N ILE A 78 -2.16 5.23 -1.40
CA ILE A 78 -1.60 4.70 -2.64
C ILE A 78 -2.79 4.32 -3.55
N SER A 79 -2.94 5.04 -4.65
CA SER A 79 -4.03 4.85 -5.63
C SER A 79 -3.53 4.29 -6.96
N SER A 80 -4.47 3.78 -7.75
CA SER A 80 -4.23 3.35 -9.14
C SER A 80 -3.15 2.27 -9.29
N LEU A 81 -2.96 1.43 -8.27
CA LEU A 81 -1.98 0.36 -8.32
C LEU A 81 -2.58 -0.82 -9.10
N ASN A 82 -2.31 -0.86 -10.40
CA ASN A 82 -2.78 -1.93 -11.28
C ASN A 82 -1.73 -3.03 -11.44
N MET A 83 -1.98 -4.19 -10.83
CA MET A 83 -1.21 -5.42 -11.02
C MET A 83 -2.12 -6.48 -11.63
N GLU A 84 -2.24 -6.44 -12.95
CA GLU A 84 -2.92 -7.46 -13.76
C GLU A 84 -1.87 -8.25 -14.54
N VAL A 85 -1.47 -9.41 -14.03
CA VAL A 85 -0.50 -10.27 -14.69
C VAL A 85 -1.08 -11.68 -14.78
N GLU A 86 -1.40 -12.13 -15.99
CA GLU A 86 -1.82 -13.52 -16.24
C GLU A 86 -0.68 -14.48 -15.85
N GLY A 87 -0.97 -15.46 -15.00
CA GLY A 87 0.05 -16.33 -14.39
C GLY A 87 0.96 -15.65 -13.37
N GLY A 88 0.66 -14.40 -13.00
CA GLY A 88 1.37 -13.66 -11.97
C GLY A 88 1.22 -14.32 -10.61
N THR A 89 2.35 -14.48 -9.92
CA THR A 89 2.38 -14.97 -8.54
C THR A 89 2.91 -13.89 -7.61
N ASN A 90 2.37 -13.81 -6.39
CA ASN A 90 2.74 -12.81 -5.39
C ASN A 90 2.46 -11.35 -5.82
N LEU A 91 1.35 -11.11 -6.53
CA LEU A 91 0.92 -9.75 -6.88
C LEU A 91 0.36 -9.06 -5.65
N ALA A 92 1.20 -8.26 -5.01
CA ALA A 92 0.89 -7.44 -3.85
C ALA A 92 1.87 -6.28 -3.74
N LEU A 93 1.52 -5.23 -2.99
CA LEU A 93 2.45 -4.14 -2.67
C LEU A 93 3.76 -4.70 -2.06
N PHE A 94 3.62 -5.70 -1.19
CA PHE A 94 4.73 -6.51 -0.70
C PHE A 94 4.55 -7.97 -1.14
N GLY A 95 5.42 -8.45 -2.02
CA GLY A 95 5.38 -9.85 -2.46
C GLY A 95 5.63 -10.82 -1.30
N TYR A 96 6.67 -10.55 -0.53
CA TYR A 96 7.09 -11.39 0.60
C TYR A 96 7.56 -10.51 1.77
N ALA A 97 6.80 -10.54 2.87
CA ALA A 97 7.18 -9.92 4.13
C ALA A 97 7.68 -11.00 5.11
N GLY A 98 8.87 -10.79 5.66
CA GLY A 98 9.55 -11.68 6.59
C GLY A 98 9.33 -11.30 8.06
N VAL A 99 10.04 -12.02 8.93
CA VAL A 99 9.93 -11.87 10.39
C VAL A 99 10.50 -10.52 10.77
N GLY A 100 9.70 -9.71 11.48
CA GLY A 100 10.10 -8.38 11.93
C GLY A 100 9.69 -7.25 10.99
N ALA A 101 9.15 -7.55 9.80
CA ALA A 101 8.56 -6.51 8.96
C ALA A 101 7.36 -5.86 9.65
N LYS A 102 7.30 -4.53 9.54
CA LYS A 102 6.23 -3.71 10.08
C LYS A 102 5.67 -2.84 8.96
N ILE A 103 4.39 -3.01 8.66
CA ILE A 103 3.70 -2.18 7.68
C ILE A 103 2.57 -1.50 8.45
N CYS A 104 2.57 -0.17 8.49
CA CYS A 104 1.56 0.55 9.24
C CYS A 104 1.11 1.83 8.56
N ASN A 105 -0.09 2.29 8.93
CA ASN A 105 -0.63 3.59 8.53
C ASN A 105 -0.66 3.79 7.00
N THR A 106 -0.86 2.73 6.23
CA THR A 106 -0.87 2.80 4.76
C THR A 106 -2.29 2.58 4.26
N ILE A 107 -2.76 3.45 3.37
CA ILE A 107 -4.08 3.34 2.76
C ILE A 107 -3.89 2.91 1.30
N ILE A 108 -4.60 1.88 0.85
CA ILE A 108 -4.66 1.50 -0.57
C ILE A 108 -6.06 1.84 -1.06
N ASP A 109 -6.14 2.57 -2.17
CA ASP A 109 -7.40 2.98 -2.76
C ASP A 109 -8.04 1.91 -3.65
N ASP A 110 -9.35 1.98 -3.83
CA ASP A 110 -10.14 1.00 -4.60
C ASP A 110 -9.83 1.00 -6.09
N LEU A 111 -9.27 2.10 -6.60
CA LEU A 111 -8.74 2.20 -7.95
C LEU A 111 -7.61 1.19 -8.22
N SER A 112 -7.09 0.53 -7.18
CA SER A 112 -6.05 -0.49 -7.29
C SER A 112 -6.63 -1.86 -7.62
N THR A 113 -6.26 -2.41 -8.77
CA THR A 113 -6.68 -3.72 -9.26
C THR A 113 -5.56 -4.74 -9.09
N PHE A 114 -5.88 -5.89 -8.48
CA PHE A 114 -4.95 -6.99 -8.27
C PHE A 114 -5.53 -8.25 -8.91
N PHE A 115 -4.96 -8.69 -10.03
CA PHE A 115 -5.39 -9.89 -10.74
C PHE A 115 -4.19 -10.77 -11.05
N GLY A 116 -4.14 -11.93 -10.40
CA GLY A 116 -3.16 -12.97 -10.65
C GLY A 116 -3.67 -14.34 -10.20
N GLU A 117 -3.00 -15.40 -10.64
CA GLU A 117 -3.47 -16.77 -10.43
C GLU A 117 -3.10 -17.31 -9.04
N ASP A 118 -2.02 -16.81 -8.43
CA ASP A 118 -1.46 -17.39 -7.21
C ASP A 118 -0.99 -16.30 -6.21
N LYS A 119 -1.50 -16.35 -4.97
CA LYS A 119 -1.06 -15.53 -3.82
C LYS A 119 -1.08 -14.01 -4.06
N CYS A 120 -2.22 -13.52 -4.54
CA CYS A 120 -2.45 -12.09 -4.73
C CYS A 120 -3.14 -11.47 -3.50
N ALA A 121 -2.72 -10.26 -3.10
CA ALA A 121 -3.30 -9.51 -2.00
C ALA A 121 -3.01 -8.02 -2.16
N ALA A 122 -3.82 -7.14 -1.57
CA ALA A 122 -3.58 -5.70 -1.69
C ALA A 122 -2.26 -5.27 -0.99
N PHE A 123 -2.06 -5.71 0.26
CA PHE A 123 -0.91 -5.32 1.07
C PHE A 123 0.26 -6.31 0.97
N VAL A 124 0.04 -7.59 1.30
CA VAL A 124 1.13 -8.58 1.38
C VAL A 124 0.68 -9.93 0.80
N GLY A 125 1.39 -10.43 -0.21
CA GLY A 125 1.09 -11.72 -0.85
C GLY A 125 1.46 -12.91 0.04
N GLN A 126 2.66 -12.90 0.63
CA GLN A 126 3.11 -13.87 1.62
C GLN A 126 3.75 -13.18 2.82
N CYS A 127 3.24 -13.43 4.02
CA CYS A 127 3.83 -12.93 5.26
C CYS A 127 4.35 -14.08 6.13
N THR A 128 5.49 -13.88 6.79
CA THR A 128 6.04 -14.80 7.80
C THR A 128 6.50 -14.00 9.01
N GLY A 129 5.69 -13.91 10.07
CA GLY A 129 6.05 -13.14 11.27
C GLY A 129 6.07 -11.62 11.06
N THR A 130 5.20 -11.13 10.18
CA THR A 130 5.02 -9.70 9.86
C THR A 130 3.92 -9.09 10.71
N THR A 131 4.06 -7.81 11.06
CA THR A 131 3.01 -7.03 11.75
C THR A 131 2.43 -6.01 10.78
N ILE A 132 1.15 -6.13 10.46
CA ILE A 132 0.38 -5.13 9.71
C ILE A 132 -0.57 -4.45 10.69
N ARG A 133 -0.54 -3.11 10.78
CA ARG A 133 -1.37 -2.35 11.73
C ARG A 133 -1.90 -1.07 11.10
N ASP A 134 -3.16 -0.75 11.38
CA ASP A 134 -3.77 0.51 10.96
C ASP A 134 -3.68 0.76 9.42
N SER A 135 -3.56 -0.32 8.65
CA SER A 135 -3.61 -0.31 7.19
C SER A 135 -5.03 -0.57 6.71
N VAL A 136 -5.50 0.23 5.76
CA VAL A 136 -6.90 0.23 5.31
C VAL A 136 -6.95 0.13 3.79
N LEU A 137 -7.69 -0.85 3.27
CA LEU A 137 -8.11 -0.87 1.87
C LEU A 137 -9.44 -0.11 1.80
N THR A 138 -9.46 1.06 1.18
CA THR A 138 -10.70 1.80 0.96
C THR A 138 -11.39 1.25 -0.28
N ASN A 139 -12.67 0.89 -0.16
CA ASN A 139 -13.54 0.62 -1.30
C ASN A 139 -14.40 1.87 -1.51
N SER A 140 -14.42 2.40 -2.75
CA SER A 140 -15.15 3.60 -3.13
C SER A 140 -16.68 3.41 -3.09
N GLU A 141 -17.16 2.20 -2.82
CA GLU A 141 -18.57 1.96 -2.51
C GLU A 141 -18.89 2.09 -1.01
N ARG A 142 -19.02 3.34 -0.57
CA ARG A 142 -19.84 3.80 0.59
C ARG A 142 -19.50 3.22 1.98
N GLU A 143 -19.39 4.15 2.93
CA GLU A 143 -19.27 3.93 4.39
C GLU A 143 -17.88 3.56 4.90
N LEU A 144 -17.30 4.52 5.63
CA LEU A 144 -16.26 4.34 6.61
C LEU A 144 -16.67 3.27 7.64
N TYR A 145 -16.41 1.99 7.37
CA TYR A 145 -16.44 0.95 8.40
C TYR A 145 -15.13 1.01 9.19
N LEU A 146 -15.16 1.90 10.18
CA LEU A 146 -14.19 1.97 11.27
C LEU A 146 -13.96 0.56 11.83
N CYS A 147 -12.77 0.01 11.66
CA CYS A 147 -12.36 -1.20 12.36
C CYS A 147 -12.20 -0.86 13.85
N ARG A 148 -13.28 -0.98 14.64
CA ARG A 148 -13.23 -1.03 16.09
C ARG A 148 -14.21 -2.07 16.64
N GLN A 149 -13.86 -3.34 16.45
CA GLN A 149 -14.37 -4.42 17.30
C GLN A 149 -13.71 -4.31 18.69
N LYS A 150 -14.31 -3.51 19.57
CA LYS A 150 -14.70 -3.88 20.94
C LYS A 150 -15.10 -2.65 21.77
N GLU A 151 -16.35 -2.74 22.23
CA GLU A 151 -16.91 -2.24 23.49
C GLU A 151 -17.39 -0.77 23.54
N SER A 152 -18.73 -0.59 23.42
CA SER A 152 -19.62 0.25 24.26
C SER A 152 -19.34 1.75 24.45
N TRP A 153 -20.28 2.71 24.43
CA TRP A 153 -21.75 2.83 24.33
C TRP A 153 -22.08 4.31 23.97
N VAL A 154 -23.32 4.54 23.51
CA VAL A 154 -24.10 5.81 23.47
C VAL A 154 -23.77 6.83 22.38
N ILE A 155 -24.67 6.92 21.38
CA ILE A 155 -24.87 8.15 20.61
C ILE A 155 -26.29 8.64 20.91
N THR A 156 -26.39 9.71 21.68
CA THR A 156 -27.62 10.48 21.81
C THR A 156 -27.60 11.64 20.82
N SER A 157 -28.76 11.83 20.19
CA SER A 157 -29.26 13.04 19.53
C SER A 157 -28.97 13.26 18.02
N LEU A 158 -29.99 12.88 17.23
CA LEU A 158 -30.84 13.74 16.39
C LEU A 158 -30.19 14.56 15.25
N CYS A 159 -30.36 14.04 14.01
CA CYS A 159 -31.02 14.60 12.79
C CYS A 159 -31.20 16.14 12.64
N PRO A 160 -31.35 16.72 11.41
CA PRO A 160 -32.14 16.19 10.26
C PRO A 160 -31.63 16.52 8.82
N MET A 161 -31.97 15.79 7.75
CA MET A 161 -33.01 16.04 6.71
C MET A 161 -32.32 15.74 5.35
N SER A 162 -32.86 15.05 4.33
CA SER A 162 -34.21 15.06 3.79
C SER A 162 -34.58 13.74 3.13
N ILE A 163 -35.83 13.37 3.37
CA ILE A 163 -36.60 12.31 2.74
C ILE A 163 -37.12 12.82 1.38
N GLN A 164 -37.16 11.96 0.35
CA GLN A 164 -38.13 12.11 -0.75
C GLN A 164 -38.76 10.73 -1.00
N ARG A 165 -40.00 10.58 -0.49
CA ARG A 165 -40.96 9.57 -0.94
C ARG A 165 -41.73 10.15 -2.12
N HIS A 166 -41.81 9.42 -3.23
CA HIS A 166 -42.95 9.30 -4.16
C HIS A 166 -42.63 8.07 -5.05
N GLY A 167 -43.51 7.11 -5.35
CA GLY A 167 -44.94 7.07 -5.17
C GLY A 167 -45.48 5.64 -5.14
N ARG A 168 -46.73 5.56 -4.71
CA ARG A 168 -47.62 4.40 -4.79
C ARG A 168 -48.02 4.18 -6.25
N VAL A 169 -47.96 2.95 -6.74
CA VAL A 169 -48.77 2.50 -7.89
C VAL A 169 -49.52 1.24 -7.43
N THR A 170 -50.81 1.25 -7.76
CA THR A 170 -51.93 0.40 -7.34
C THR A 170 -51.68 -1.09 -7.27
#